data_AF-A0A1I7SH47-F1
#
_entry.id   AF-A0A1I7SH47-F1
#
_cell.length_a   1.000
_cell.length_b   1.000
_cell.length_c   1.000
_cell.angle_alpha   90.00
_cell.angle_beta   90.00
_cell.angle_gamma   90.00
#
_symmetry.space_group_name_H-M   'P 1'
#
loop_
_entity.id
_entity.type
_entity.pdbx_description
1 polymer ?
#
loop_
_entity_poly.entity_id
_entity_poly.type
_entity_poly.pdbx_seq_one_letter_code
_entity_poly.pdbx_strand_id
1 'polypeptide(L)'
;MMRTVLCALLGLGVVAAVPDYFANRELLKVTGDDFDGKLIFLQALWRHGDRTPTQQFPTDKNVWPQGLGQLTVTGMKDHLILGEKLRQRYVNTVPFVSKRYVSSEIYVHSTDVNRTLTSAISNMIGFYRDAEAEKDFPSDSRWPQGFVPVPVHTEDFHRDFMGNVDRPCPRTKALLNLLRESPQYKKLVEEHAQNTSLSM
;
A
#
# COMPACT_ATOMS: atom_id res chain seq x y z
N MET A 1 -7.50 -31.84 -8.76
CA MET A 1 -8.38 -30.73 -8.32
C MET A 1 -7.50 -29.49 -8.18
N MET A 2 -7.44 -28.68 -9.23
CA MET A 2 -6.44 -27.62 -9.40
C MET A 2 -6.81 -26.44 -8.49
N ARG A 3 -6.00 -26.19 -7.45
CA ARG A 3 -6.20 -25.04 -6.55
C ARG A 3 -5.51 -23.83 -7.16
N THR A 4 -6.29 -22.97 -7.81
CA THR A 4 -5.83 -21.67 -8.30
C THR A 4 -5.58 -20.75 -7.10
N VAL A 5 -4.35 -20.27 -6.93
CA VAL A 5 -4.01 -19.18 -6.01
C VAL A 5 -4.13 -17.88 -6.80
N LEU A 6 -5.23 -17.13 -6.60
CA LEU A 6 -5.40 -15.82 -7.22
C LEU A 6 -4.69 -14.77 -6.36
N CYS A 7 -3.57 -14.25 -6.85
CA CYS A 7 -2.86 -13.12 -6.25
C CYS A 7 -3.60 -11.84 -6.64
N ALA A 8 -4.30 -11.21 -5.69
CA ALA A 8 -4.92 -9.91 -5.91
C ALA A 8 -3.82 -8.82 -5.89
N LEU A 9 -3.20 -8.60 -7.04
CA LEU A 9 -2.34 -7.44 -7.26
C LEU A 9 -3.26 -6.21 -7.41
N LEU A 10 -3.32 -5.37 -6.37
CA LEU A 10 -3.82 -4.00 -6.54
C LEU A 10 -2.76 -3.21 -7.32
N GLY A 11 -2.81 -3.33 -8.65
CA GLY A 11 -2.01 -2.52 -9.55
C GLY A 11 -2.45 -1.06 -9.44
N LEU A 12 -1.67 -0.23 -8.76
CA LEU A 12 -1.76 1.23 -8.88
C LEU A 12 -1.05 1.65 -10.16
N GLY A 13 -1.83 1.82 -11.23
CA GLY A 13 -1.44 2.63 -12.36
C GLY A 13 -1.20 4.07 -11.91
N VAL A 14 -0.18 4.71 -12.47
CA VAL A 14 0.10 6.13 -12.29
C VAL A 14 -1.11 6.92 -12.77
N VAL A 15 -1.91 7.47 -11.86
CA VAL A 15 -2.95 8.43 -12.19
C VAL A 15 -2.83 9.60 -11.22
N ALA A 16 -2.69 10.78 -11.79
CA ALA A 16 -2.61 12.04 -11.10
C ALA A 16 -3.85 12.29 -10.22
N ALA A 17 -3.62 12.98 -9.11
CA ALA A 17 -4.56 13.59 -8.18
C ALA A 17 -6.03 13.66 -8.65
N VAL A 18 -6.82 12.66 -8.26
CA VAL A 18 -8.27 12.81 -8.06
C VAL A 18 -8.54 12.34 -6.63
N PRO A 19 -8.85 13.26 -5.68
CA PRO A 19 -8.97 12.95 -4.25
C PRO A 19 -9.96 11.82 -3.90
N ASP A 20 -10.89 11.49 -4.81
CA ASP A 20 -12.00 10.56 -4.54
C ASP A 20 -11.94 9.24 -5.31
N TYR A 21 -10.92 9.01 -6.17
CA TYR A 21 -10.92 7.83 -7.05
C TYR A 21 -10.69 6.51 -6.29
N PHE A 22 -9.88 6.54 -5.23
CA PHE A 22 -9.61 5.34 -4.41
C PHE A 22 -10.70 5.10 -3.35
N ALA A 23 -11.30 6.16 -2.83
CA ALA A 23 -12.36 6.08 -1.82
C ALA A 23 -13.65 5.43 -2.37
N ASN A 24 -13.95 5.59 -3.67
CA ASN A 24 -15.17 5.05 -4.27
C ASN A 24 -15.00 3.74 -5.06
N ARG A 25 -13.77 3.26 -5.24
CA ARG A 25 -13.54 1.99 -5.97
C ARG A 25 -13.84 0.79 -5.08
N GLU A 26 -14.71 -0.10 -5.52
CA GLU A 26 -14.93 -1.38 -4.85
C GLU A 26 -13.64 -2.23 -4.88
N LEU A 27 -13.45 -3.05 -3.85
CA LEU A 27 -12.40 -4.06 -3.87
C LEU A 27 -12.72 -5.07 -5.00
N LEU A 28 -11.69 -5.51 -5.71
CA LEU A 28 -11.85 -6.56 -6.71
C LEU A 28 -12.53 -7.78 -6.07
N LYS A 29 -13.62 -8.23 -6.70
CA LYS A 29 -14.30 -9.45 -6.27
C LYS A 29 -13.35 -10.63 -6.44
N VAL A 30 -13.11 -11.36 -5.36
CA VAL A 30 -12.32 -12.61 -5.36
C VAL A 30 -13.29 -13.78 -5.40
N THR A 31 -12.82 -14.94 -5.85
CA THR A 31 -13.55 -16.19 -6.12
C THR A 31 -14.55 -16.69 -5.06
N GLY A 32 -14.61 -16.09 -3.86
CA GLY A 32 -15.62 -16.39 -2.84
C GLY A 32 -16.88 -15.53 -2.91
N ASP A 33 -16.97 -14.58 -3.84
CA ASP A 33 -18.14 -13.69 -3.97
C ASP A 33 -19.25 -14.29 -4.84
N ASP A 34 -18.92 -15.17 -5.79
CA ASP A 34 -19.84 -15.70 -6.81
C ASP A 34 -19.63 -17.22 -7.14
N PHE A 35 -18.78 -17.96 -6.40
CA PHE A 35 -18.56 -19.42 -6.60
C PHE A 35 -18.60 -20.18 -5.27
N ASP A 36 -18.95 -21.49 -5.29
CA ASP A 36 -19.03 -22.44 -4.15
C ASP A 36 -17.69 -22.71 -3.40
N GLY A 37 -16.66 -21.87 -3.60
CA GLY A 37 -15.34 -22.00 -2.99
C GLY A 37 -15.24 -21.31 -1.62
N LYS A 38 -14.59 -21.98 -0.66
CA LYS A 38 -14.25 -21.38 0.63
C LYS A 38 -12.93 -20.60 0.55
N LEU A 39 -12.92 -19.33 0.98
CA LEU A 39 -11.68 -18.58 1.19
C LEU A 39 -10.87 -19.21 2.32
N ILE A 40 -9.63 -19.61 2.03
CA ILE A 40 -8.72 -20.26 2.99
C ILE A 40 -7.42 -19.48 3.25
N PHE A 41 -7.10 -18.51 2.39
CA PHE A 41 -5.90 -17.70 2.49
C PHE A 41 -6.10 -16.39 1.72
N LEU A 42 -5.57 -15.30 2.26
CA LEU A 42 -5.57 -13.98 1.63
C LEU A 42 -4.16 -13.40 1.70
N GLN A 43 -3.62 -12.99 0.56
CA GLN A 43 -2.45 -12.13 0.48
C GLN A 43 -2.87 -10.83 -0.18
N ALA A 44 -2.66 -9.72 0.52
CA ALA A 44 -2.97 -8.39 0.03
C ALA A 44 -1.69 -7.56 -0.05
N LEU A 45 -1.49 -6.91 -1.20
CA LEU A 45 -0.39 -5.98 -1.44
C LEU A 45 -1.00 -4.64 -1.82
N TRP A 46 -0.54 -3.57 -1.18
CA TRP A 46 -0.96 -2.21 -1.48
C TRP A 46 0.25 -1.27 -1.47
N ARG A 47 0.16 -0.20 -2.27
CA ARG A 47 1.09 0.92 -2.18
C ARG A 47 0.74 1.77 -0.96
N HIS A 48 1.72 2.54 -0.48
CA HIS A 48 1.49 3.64 0.45
C HIS A 48 0.44 4.64 -0.08
N GLY A 49 -0.15 5.42 0.83
CA GLY A 49 -1.11 6.48 0.49
C GLY A 49 -0.46 7.72 -0.10
N ASP A 50 -1.23 8.80 -0.24
CA ASP A 50 -0.71 10.10 -0.66
C ASP A 50 0.53 10.54 0.17
N ARG A 51 1.52 11.09 -0.53
CA ARG A 51 2.81 11.48 0.06
C ARG A 51 3.36 12.73 -0.60
N THR A 52 4.23 13.43 0.12
CA THR A 52 5.05 14.50 -0.44
C THR A 52 6.00 13.96 -1.52
N PRO A 53 6.51 14.81 -2.44
CA PRO A 53 7.50 14.43 -3.43
C PRO A 53 8.74 13.82 -2.78
N THR A 54 9.36 12.83 -3.42
CA THR A 54 10.62 12.23 -2.93
C THR A 54 11.85 13.06 -3.29
N GLN A 55 11.71 13.92 -4.29
CA GLN A 55 12.73 14.85 -4.78
C GLN A 55 12.01 16.12 -5.22
N GLN A 56 12.73 17.24 -5.21
CA GLN A 56 12.23 18.56 -5.58
C GLN A 56 13.05 19.08 -6.76
N PHE A 57 12.39 19.70 -7.74
CA PHE A 57 13.10 20.33 -8.85
C PHE A 57 13.84 21.59 -8.36
N PRO A 58 14.99 21.95 -8.97
CA PRO A 58 15.72 23.15 -8.56
C PRO A 58 14.90 24.45 -8.60
N THR A 59 13.92 24.52 -9.50
CA THR A 59 13.02 25.67 -9.67
C THR A 59 11.78 25.64 -8.79
N ASP A 60 11.49 24.50 -8.16
CA ASP A 60 10.36 24.34 -7.26
C ASP A 60 10.67 24.99 -5.91
N LYS A 61 9.86 25.98 -5.52
CA LYS A 61 10.00 26.73 -4.25
C LYS A 61 9.03 26.25 -3.18
N ASN A 62 8.26 25.19 -3.44
CA ASN A 62 7.31 24.66 -2.47
C ASN A 62 8.04 24.15 -1.23
N VAL A 63 7.40 24.34 -0.08
CA VAL A 63 7.86 23.82 1.21
C VAL A 63 6.93 22.70 1.61
N TRP A 64 7.50 21.55 1.93
CA TRP A 64 6.78 20.37 2.42
C TRP A 64 7.03 20.26 3.93
N PRO A 65 6.09 20.69 4.80
CA PRO A 65 6.34 20.78 6.25
C PRO A 65 6.73 19.44 6.88
N GLN A 66 6.23 18.34 6.32
CA GLN A 66 6.52 17.00 6.81
C GLN A 66 7.86 16.47 6.29
N GLY A 67 8.51 17.18 5.37
CA GLY A 67 9.69 16.72 4.64
C GLY A 67 9.34 15.95 3.36
N LEU A 68 10.36 15.67 2.55
CA LEU A 68 10.23 14.93 1.29
C LEU A 68 9.98 13.44 1.54
N GLY A 69 9.18 12.83 0.68
CA GLY A 69 8.86 11.40 0.67
C GLY A 69 8.01 10.91 1.86
N GLN A 70 7.46 11.82 2.66
CA GLN A 70 6.65 11.50 3.84
C GLN A 70 5.17 11.37 3.49
N LEU A 71 4.48 10.48 4.22
CA LEU A 71 3.04 10.31 4.08
C LEU A 71 2.31 11.58 4.54
N THR A 72 1.30 12.01 3.80
CA THR A 72 0.46 13.14 4.18
C THR A 72 -0.70 12.69 5.07
N VAL A 73 -1.41 13.65 5.68
CA VAL A 73 -2.68 13.36 6.39
C VAL A 73 -3.71 12.78 5.43
N THR A 74 -3.72 13.22 4.17
CA THR A 74 -4.54 12.61 3.11
C THR A 74 -4.17 11.14 2.94
N GLY A 75 -2.88 10.81 2.85
CA GLY A 75 -2.42 9.43 2.71
C GLY A 75 -2.74 8.53 3.91
N MET A 76 -2.73 9.09 5.12
CA MET A 76 -3.23 8.39 6.32
C MET A 76 -4.73 8.08 6.18
N LYS A 77 -5.54 9.04 5.73
CA LYS A 77 -6.97 8.87 5.51
C LYS A 77 -7.27 7.85 4.40
N ASP A 78 -6.49 7.85 3.31
CA ASP A 78 -6.61 6.86 2.24
C ASP A 78 -6.47 5.43 2.80
N HIS A 79 -5.47 5.22 3.67
CA HIS A 79 -5.24 3.92 4.28
C HIS A 79 -6.26 3.56 5.35
N LEU A 80 -6.74 4.53 6.12
CA LEU A 80 -7.88 4.32 7.03
C LEU A 80 -9.06 3.75 6.24
N ILE A 81 -9.49 4.43 5.17
CA ILE A 81 -10.62 4.01 4.33
C ILE A 81 -10.36 2.63 3.70
N LEU A 82 -9.14 2.37 3.21
CA LEU A 82 -8.78 1.04 2.68
C LEU A 82 -8.94 -0.05 3.76
N GLY A 83 -8.49 0.22 4.99
CA GLY A 83 -8.67 -0.69 6.13
C GLY A 83 -10.14 -0.97 6.42
N GLU A 84 -10.99 0.07 6.42
CA GLU A 84 -12.44 -0.08 6.62
C GLU A 84 -13.09 -0.95 5.54
N LYS A 85 -12.68 -0.78 4.27
CA LYS A 85 -13.15 -1.61 3.15
C LYS A 85 -12.71 -3.07 3.30
N LEU A 86 -11.46 -3.29 3.69
CA LEU A 86 -10.93 -4.63 3.93
C LEU A 86 -11.66 -5.31 5.10
N ARG A 87 -11.97 -4.58 6.18
CA ARG A 87 -12.82 -5.07 7.28
C ARG A 87 -14.20 -5.45 6.79
N GLN A 88 -14.85 -4.55 6.06
CA GLN A 88 -16.18 -4.81 5.52
C GLN A 88 -16.20 -6.10 4.70
N ARG A 89 -15.18 -6.34 3.90
CA ARG A 89 -15.07 -7.54 3.09
C ARG A 89 -14.74 -8.81 3.90
N TYR A 90 -13.68 -8.77 4.70
CA TYR A 90 -13.06 -9.98 5.27
C TYR A 90 -13.40 -10.26 6.74
N VAL A 91 -14.15 -9.36 7.38
CA VAL A 91 -14.71 -9.55 8.72
C VAL A 91 -16.23 -9.60 8.66
N ASN A 92 -16.87 -8.71 7.89
CA ASN A 92 -18.33 -8.57 7.91
C ASN A 92 -19.04 -9.40 6.83
N THR A 93 -18.63 -9.27 5.56
CA THR A 93 -19.28 -9.96 4.43
C THR A 93 -18.82 -11.41 4.31
N VAL A 94 -17.51 -11.64 4.30
CA VAL A 94 -16.89 -12.97 4.33
C VAL A 94 -16.12 -13.06 5.64
N PRO A 95 -16.67 -13.66 6.70
CA PRO A 95 -16.05 -13.68 8.04
C PRO A 95 -14.84 -14.61 8.08
N PHE A 96 -13.78 -14.22 7.38
CA PHE A 96 -12.53 -14.95 7.22
C PHE A 96 -11.54 -14.60 8.33
N VAL A 97 -11.57 -13.35 8.80
CA VAL A 97 -10.74 -12.82 9.88
C VAL A 97 -11.62 -12.46 11.08
N SER A 98 -11.13 -12.70 12.30
CA SER A 98 -11.81 -12.34 13.53
C SER A 98 -12.09 -10.84 13.64
N LYS A 99 -13.20 -10.48 14.29
CA LYS A 99 -13.57 -9.07 14.55
C LYS A 99 -12.52 -8.31 15.36
N ARG A 100 -11.84 -9.03 16.25
CA ARG A 100 -10.71 -8.57 17.07
C ARG A 100 -9.38 -9.03 16.49
N TYR A 101 -8.29 -8.36 16.86
CA TYR A 101 -6.96 -8.79 16.46
C TYR A 101 -6.58 -10.13 17.12
N VAL A 102 -6.13 -11.07 16.30
CA VAL A 102 -5.57 -12.35 16.71
C VAL A 102 -4.25 -12.55 15.97
N SER A 103 -3.15 -12.66 16.71
CA SER A 103 -1.80 -12.68 16.13
C SER A 103 -1.51 -13.87 15.21
N SER A 104 -2.26 -14.97 15.36
CA SER A 104 -2.15 -16.14 14.48
C SER A 104 -2.94 -16.00 13.16
N GLU A 105 -3.78 -14.97 13.01
CA GLU A 105 -4.62 -14.78 11.82
C GLU A 105 -4.05 -13.74 10.84
N ILE A 106 -3.34 -12.73 11.35
CA ILE A 106 -2.79 -11.64 10.53
C ILE A 106 -1.28 -11.49 10.76
N TYR A 107 -0.57 -11.40 9.65
CA TYR A 107 0.81 -10.93 9.58
C TYR A 107 0.88 -9.69 8.69
N VAL A 108 1.38 -8.57 9.24
CA VAL A 108 1.57 -7.32 8.48
C VAL A 108 3.05 -7.08 8.27
N HIS A 109 3.46 -6.93 7.02
CA HIS A 109 4.84 -6.60 6.65
C HIS A 109 4.87 -5.33 5.80
N SER A 110 5.84 -4.47 6.08
CA SER A 110 6.11 -3.23 5.36
C SER A 110 7.59 -3.15 5.01
N THR A 111 7.91 -2.48 3.89
CA THR A 111 9.27 -1.99 3.67
C THR A 111 9.65 -0.98 4.76
N ASP A 112 10.95 -0.87 5.04
CA ASP A 112 11.49 0.04 6.06
C ASP A 112 11.58 1.47 5.52
N VAL A 113 10.41 2.08 5.36
CA VAL A 113 10.27 3.49 4.96
C VAL A 113 9.10 4.09 5.72
N ASN A 114 9.28 5.28 6.30
CA ASN A 114 8.27 5.94 7.14
C ASN A 114 6.86 5.95 6.51
N ARG A 115 6.77 6.25 5.21
CA ARG A 115 5.48 6.32 4.52
C ARG A 115 4.76 4.99 4.41
N THR A 116 5.47 3.87 4.28
CA THR A 116 4.86 2.53 4.16
C THR A 116 4.50 1.99 5.54
N LEU A 117 5.35 2.19 6.54
CA LEU A 117 5.06 1.85 7.94
C LEU A 117 3.82 2.60 8.44
N THR A 118 3.78 3.92 8.26
CA THR A 118 2.65 4.75 8.68
C THR A 118 1.38 4.38 7.92
N SER A 119 1.48 4.07 6.63
CA SER A 119 0.35 3.58 5.83
C SER A 119 -0.21 2.26 6.37
N ALA A 120 0.65 1.31 6.73
CA ALA A 120 0.23 0.03 7.29
C ALA A 120 -0.47 0.21 8.65
N ILE A 121 0.06 1.09 9.51
CA ILE A 121 -0.58 1.44 10.79
C ILE A 121 -1.95 2.07 10.55
N SER A 122 -2.06 3.09 9.68
CA SER A 122 -3.33 3.73 9.34
C SER A 122 -4.36 2.74 8.76
N ASN A 123 -3.90 1.76 7.98
CA ASN A 123 -4.75 0.68 7.47
C ASN A 123 -5.30 -0.19 8.60
N MET A 124 -4.45 -0.62 9.53
CA MET A 124 -4.89 -1.44 10.67
C MET A 124 -5.84 -0.70 11.62
N ILE A 125 -5.70 0.62 11.75
CA ILE A 125 -6.69 1.46 12.46
C ILE A 125 -8.07 1.34 11.83
N GLY A 126 -8.16 1.43 10.49
CA GLY A 126 -9.43 1.26 9.79
C GLY A 126 -9.96 -0.18 9.84
N PHE A 127 -9.05 -1.15 9.77
CA PHE A 127 -9.39 -2.57 9.77
C PHE A 127 -9.97 -3.06 11.11
N TYR A 128 -9.53 -2.47 12.24
CA TYR A 128 -9.99 -2.80 13.59
C TYR A 128 -10.78 -1.67 14.28
N ARG A 129 -11.42 -0.79 13.50
CA ARG A 129 -12.14 0.40 13.98
C ARG A 129 -13.26 0.15 15.02
N ASP A 130 -13.88 -1.04 15.03
CA ASP A 130 -14.97 -1.39 15.96
C ASP A 130 -14.47 -2.23 17.14
N ALA A 131 -13.23 -2.00 17.56
CA ALA A 131 -12.62 -2.66 18.71
C ALA A 131 -13.31 -2.26 20.03
N GLU A 132 -13.29 -3.18 21.00
CA GLU A 132 -13.90 -2.97 22.31
C GLU A 132 -12.86 -2.63 23.39
N ALA A 133 -13.12 -1.57 24.16
CA ALA A 133 -12.29 -1.19 25.30
C ALA A 133 -12.28 -2.31 26.37
N GLU A 134 -11.16 -2.46 27.09
CA GLU A 134 -10.89 -3.52 28.06
C GLU A 134 -10.83 -4.95 27.48
N LYS A 135 -11.01 -5.10 26.15
CA LYS A 135 -10.84 -6.38 25.45
C LYS A 135 -9.74 -6.32 24.40
N ASP A 136 -9.80 -5.29 23.56
CA ASP A 136 -8.89 -5.13 22.42
C ASP A 136 -7.87 -4.02 22.66
N PHE A 137 -8.19 -3.06 23.54
CA PHE A 137 -7.29 -1.99 23.96
C PHE A 137 -7.64 -1.48 25.38
N PRO A 138 -6.70 -0.84 26.11
CA PRO A 138 -6.95 -0.31 27.45
C PRO A 138 -7.97 0.85 27.47
N SER A 139 -8.92 0.85 28.40
CA SER A 139 -9.81 1.97 28.70
C SER A 139 -9.10 3.03 29.56
N ASP A 140 -7.95 3.51 29.09
CA ASP A 140 -7.20 4.59 29.71
C ASP A 140 -7.38 5.88 28.91
N SER A 141 -7.68 7.00 29.56
CA SER A 141 -7.82 8.31 28.90
C SER A 141 -6.58 8.78 28.13
N ARG A 142 -5.40 8.25 28.47
CA ARG A 142 -4.12 8.51 27.78
C ARG A 142 -3.94 7.62 26.56
N TRP A 143 -4.73 6.55 26.45
CA TRP A 143 -4.73 5.65 25.31
C TRP A 143 -5.57 6.24 24.17
N PRO A 144 -5.08 6.21 22.91
CA PRO A 144 -5.89 6.66 21.79
C PRO A 144 -7.14 5.78 21.64
N GLN A 145 -8.33 6.39 21.71
CA GLN A 145 -9.59 5.65 21.68
C GLN A 145 -9.72 4.82 20.39
N GLY A 146 -10.04 3.53 20.54
CA GLY A 146 -10.22 2.61 19.41
C GLY A 146 -8.92 2.14 18.76
N PHE A 147 -7.76 2.55 19.27
CA PHE A 147 -6.47 2.12 18.72
C PHE A 147 -6.11 0.72 19.21
N VAL A 148 -6.12 -0.24 18.30
CA VAL A 148 -5.60 -1.60 18.51
C VAL A 148 -4.16 -1.67 17.99
N PRO A 149 -3.18 -2.04 18.83
CA PRO A 149 -1.79 -2.10 18.41
C PRO A 149 -1.53 -3.39 17.62
N VAL A 150 -1.69 -3.30 16.28
CA VAL A 150 -1.32 -4.39 15.37
C VAL A 150 0.17 -4.28 15.01
N PRO A 151 1.00 -5.31 15.26
CA PRO A 151 2.40 -5.30 14.87
C PRO A 151 2.59 -5.17 13.36
N VAL A 152 3.45 -4.23 12.95
CA VAL A 152 3.92 -4.07 11.57
C VAL A 152 5.39 -4.45 11.53
N HIS A 153 5.70 -5.57 10.88
CA HIS A 153 7.05 -6.08 10.74
C HIS A 153 7.75 -5.42 9.56
N THR A 154 9.07 -5.24 9.67
CA THR A 154 9.88 -4.69 8.60
C THR A 154 11.27 -5.31 8.61
N GLU A 155 11.98 -5.16 7.50
CA GLU A 155 13.37 -5.56 7.31
C GLU A 155 14.14 -4.33 6.85
N ASP A 156 15.39 -4.18 7.31
CA ASP A 156 16.26 -3.08 6.91
C ASP A 156 16.23 -2.87 5.39
N PHE A 157 16.05 -1.62 4.94
CA PHE A 157 15.80 -1.30 3.55
C PHE A 157 16.88 -1.85 2.58
N HIS A 158 18.14 -1.91 3.01
CA HIS A 158 19.24 -2.42 2.18
C HIS A 158 19.31 -3.95 2.15
N ARG A 159 18.68 -4.61 3.12
CA ARG A 159 18.60 -6.06 3.24
C ARG A 159 17.28 -6.63 2.75
N ASP A 160 16.26 -5.80 2.57
CA ASP A 160 14.97 -6.22 2.04
C ASP A 160 15.09 -6.80 0.61
N PHE A 161 14.85 -8.10 0.47
CA PHE A 161 14.82 -8.83 -0.81
C PHE A 161 13.40 -8.97 -1.37
N MET A 162 12.38 -8.58 -0.59
CA MET A 162 10.97 -8.78 -0.92
C MET A 162 10.31 -7.48 -1.37
N GLY A 163 10.50 -6.39 -0.63
CA GLY A 163 9.82 -5.12 -0.85
C GLY A 163 10.67 -4.02 -1.49
N ASN A 164 12.00 -4.10 -1.42
CA ASN A 164 12.89 -3.13 -2.07
C ASN A 164 13.17 -3.49 -3.54
N VAL A 165 12.43 -2.85 -4.44
CA VAL A 165 12.57 -3.02 -5.90
C VAL A 165 13.82 -2.33 -6.48
N ASP A 166 14.41 -1.38 -5.76
CA ASP A 166 15.56 -0.59 -6.19
C ASP A 166 16.91 -1.20 -5.76
N ARG A 167 16.87 -2.42 -5.23
CA ARG A 167 18.06 -3.13 -4.79
C ARG A 167 19.08 -3.27 -5.93
N PRO A 168 20.38 -3.06 -5.68
CA PRO A 168 21.42 -3.29 -6.68
C PRO A 168 21.39 -4.74 -7.21
N CYS A 169 21.00 -4.89 -8.47
CA CYS A 169 20.98 -6.16 -9.18
C CYS A 169 21.57 -5.97 -10.59
N PRO A 170 22.76 -6.56 -10.88
CA PRO A 170 23.38 -6.45 -12.20
C PRO A 170 22.47 -6.91 -13.34
N ARG A 171 21.64 -7.93 -13.09
CA ARG A 171 20.68 -8.43 -14.08
C ARG A 171 19.59 -7.42 -14.39
N THR A 172 19.05 -6.72 -13.40
CA THR A 172 18.07 -5.65 -13.60
C THR A 172 18.66 -4.54 -14.47
N LYS A 173 19.90 -4.13 -14.20
CA LYS A 173 20.60 -3.14 -15.04
C LYS A 173 20.73 -3.61 -16.50
N ALA A 174 21.14 -4.87 -16.72
CA ALA A 174 21.24 -5.43 -18.06
C ALA A 174 19.88 -5.50 -18.77
N LEU A 175 18.81 -5.88 -18.07
CA LEU A 175 17.45 -5.91 -18.61
C LEU A 175 16.92 -4.53 -18.96
N LEU A 176 17.17 -3.53 -18.11
CA LEU A 176 16.78 -2.14 -18.38
C LEU A 176 17.52 -1.58 -19.61
N ASN A 177 18.79 -1.95 -19.81
CA ASN A 177 19.52 -1.57 -21.02
C ASN A 177 18.91 -2.21 -22.26
N LEU A 178 18.58 -3.51 -22.22
CA LEU A 178 17.89 -4.18 -23.34
C LEU A 178 16.51 -3.56 -23.63
N LEU A 179 15.74 -3.22 -22.59
CA LEU A 179 14.46 -2.53 -22.74
C LEU A 179 14.63 -1.17 -23.43
N ARG A 180 15.65 -0.40 -23.04
CA ARG A 180 15.97 0.90 -23.65
C ARG A 180 16.33 0.80 -25.13
N GLU A 181 16.92 -0.31 -25.54
CA GLU A 181 17.24 -0.57 -26.95
C GLU A 181 16.04 -0.98 -27.80
N SER A 182 14.92 -1.36 -27.18
CA SER A 182 13.73 -1.83 -27.89
C SER A 182 13.11 -0.73 -28.76
N PRO A 183 12.51 -1.07 -29.93
CA PRO A 183 11.83 -0.11 -30.78
C PRO A 183 10.72 0.65 -30.05
N GLN A 184 9.99 -0.02 -29.16
CA GLN A 184 8.89 0.56 -28.39
C GLN A 184 9.38 1.66 -27.43
N TYR A 185 10.49 1.39 -26.73
CA TYR A 185 11.06 2.38 -25.81
C TYR A 185 11.63 3.58 -26.57
N LYS A 186 12.38 3.34 -27.64
CA LYS A 186 12.94 4.42 -28.48
C LYS A 186 11.84 5.31 -29.06
N LYS A 187 10.78 4.70 -29.60
CA LYS A 187 9.61 5.44 -30.10
C LYS A 187 8.96 6.31 -29.02
N LEU A 188 8.77 5.76 -27.81
CA LEU A 188 8.20 6.52 -26.68
C LEU A 188 9.10 7.71 -26.31
N VAL A 189 10.41 7.53 -26.31
CA VAL A 189 11.35 8.62 -26.02
C VAL A 189 11.32 9.70 -27.11
N GLU A 190 11.30 9.31 -28.39
CA GLU A 190 11.19 10.24 -29.52
C GLU A 190 9.88 11.06 -29.46
N GLU A 191 8.76 10.40 -29.19
CA GLU A 191 7.44 11.04 -29.03
C GLU A 191 7.40 12.08 -27.89
N HIS A 192 8.28 11.96 -26.91
CA HIS A 192 8.35 12.86 -25.75
C HIS A 192 9.65 13.69 -25.67
N ALA A 193 10.49 13.66 -26.70
CA ALA A 193 11.79 14.33 -26.72
C ALA A 193 11.69 15.87 -26.63
N GLN A 194 10.54 16.47 -26.98
CA GLN A 194 10.33 17.92 -26.87
C GLN A 194 9.90 18.38 -25.45
N ASN A 195 9.57 17.46 -24.54
CA ASN A 195 9.18 17.76 -23.15
C ASN A 195 10.35 17.62 -22.15
N THR A 196 11.55 17.27 -22.61
CA THR A 196 12.74 17.04 -21.74
C THR A 196 13.65 18.26 -21.60
N SER A 197 13.32 19.40 -22.23
CA SER A 197 14.07 20.66 -22.06
C SER A 197 13.78 21.38 -20.72
N LEU A 198 12.93 20.82 -19.85
CA LEU A 198 12.55 21.42 -18.55
C LEU A 198 13.18 20.73 -17.33
N SER A 199 14.14 19.82 -17.49
CA SER A 199 14.78 19.17 -16.32
C SER A 199 16.26 18.81 -16.52
N MET A 200 17.11 19.84 -16.63
CA MET A 200 18.52 19.74 -16.21
C MET A 200 18.85 20.95 -15.35
#